data_AF-Q11MK2-F1
#
_entry.id   AF-Q11MK2-F1
#
_cell.length_a   1.000
_cell.length_b   1.000
_cell.length_c   1.000
_cell.angle_alpha   90.00
_cell.angle_beta   90.00
_cell.angle_gamma   90.00
#
_symmetry.space_group_name_H-M   'P 1'
#
loop_
_entity.id
_entity.type
_entity.pdbx_description
1 polymer ?
#
loop_
_entity_poly.entity_id
_entity_poly.type
_entity_poly.pdbx_seq_one_letter_code
_entity_poly.pdbx_strand_id
1 'polypeptide(L)'
;MRNVSLGHRTIADIDGQVAKVLRGLGNSEPPLDLRIVRDLLKLDRGYYSTTDDSLLRETLSRMKVAGRQVLLRPTILRDAVRSLSLKALYLPDQKRILLDQDLPALKHRWNEAHEIGHDIIPWHVGMMLGDTEQTLTPACHEVMEAEANYAAGQILFLAERFAAEATASAPSLGLVRNLSKAFGNTMTSTLWRFVEQAHGGRPIVALVTGHPHPARRKADFDAANPCRYCVESPPFRERFGGLKETDLFAAIAGYCGSQSGGSLGQSEIILPDRNGDPHLFGFETFFNRHEALTLGLWLKPHARGRAVQGL
;
A
#
# COMPACT_ATOMS: atom_id res chain seq x y z
N MET A 1 0.88 -5.97 -7.66
CA MET A 1 1.41 -6.69 -6.48
C MET A 1 0.21 -7.35 -5.83
N ARG A 2 0.16 -8.69 -5.82
CA ARG A 2 -0.83 -9.41 -5.01
C ARG A 2 -0.47 -9.16 -3.53
N ASN A 3 -1.44 -9.10 -2.63
CA ASN A 3 -1.18 -8.94 -1.20
C ASN A 3 -0.41 -10.16 -0.68
N VAL A 4 0.91 -10.03 -0.51
CA VAL A 4 1.72 -11.03 0.18
C VAL A 4 1.39 -10.94 1.67
N SER A 5 0.89 -12.03 2.25
CA SER A 5 0.61 -12.07 3.68
C SER A 5 1.91 -12.22 4.46
N LEU A 6 2.30 -11.18 5.21
CA LEU A 6 3.46 -11.23 6.10
C LEU A 6 3.14 -12.02 7.37
N GLY A 7 4.12 -12.77 7.88
CA GLY A 7 3.98 -13.52 9.13
C GLY A 7 3.94 -12.61 10.36
N HIS A 8 3.24 -13.02 11.41
CA HIS A 8 3.10 -12.20 12.63
C HIS A 8 4.44 -11.82 13.29
N ARG A 9 5.43 -12.73 13.28
CA ARG A 9 6.77 -12.45 13.83
C ARG A 9 7.48 -11.38 13.01
N THR A 10 7.50 -11.53 11.68
CA THR A 10 8.04 -10.54 10.74
C THR A 10 7.41 -9.16 10.95
N ILE A 11 6.08 -9.10 11.07
CA ILE A 11 5.36 -7.85 11.33
C ILE A 11 5.84 -7.21 12.65
N ALA A 12 5.89 -7.98 13.74
CA ALA A 12 6.33 -7.48 15.04
C ALA A 12 7.77 -6.98 15.03
N ASP A 13 8.66 -7.66 14.30
CA ASP A 13 10.06 -7.23 14.16
C ASP A 13 10.18 -5.94 13.36
N ILE A 14 9.43 -5.80 12.25
CA ILE A 14 9.39 -4.57 11.45
C ILE A 14 8.80 -3.42 12.28
N ASP A 15 7.69 -3.64 12.98
CA ASP A 15 7.08 -2.65 13.87
C ASP A 15 8.08 -2.22 14.96
N GLY A 16 8.87 -3.14 15.49
CA GLY A 16 9.95 -2.85 16.42
C GLY A 16 11.02 -1.91 15.85
N GLN A 17 11.39 -2.06 14.57
CA GLN A 17 12.32 -1.14 13.89
C GLN A 17 11.69 0.23 13.63
N VAL A 18 10.46 0.25 13.11
CA VAL A 18 9.74 1.51 12.88
C VAL A 18 9.55 2.28 14.19
N ALA A 19 9.22 1.60 15.28
CA ALA A 19 9.09 2.23 16.59
C ALA A 19 10.40 2.82 17.10
N LYS A 20 11.57 2.23 16.79
CA LYS A 20 12.87 2.84 17.12
C LYS A 20 13.08 4.14 16.34
N VAL A 21 12.77 4.14 15.04
CA VAL A 21 12.85 5.34 14.20
C VAL A 21 11.94 6.43 14.76
N LEU A 22 10.66 6.14 14.95
CA LEU A 22 9.68 7.11 15.46
C LEU A 22 10.07 7.64 16.85
N ARG A 23 10.56 6.80 17.77
CA ARG A 23 11.09 7.26 19.07
C ARG A 23 12.30 8.17 18.93
N GLY A 24 13.20 7.88 18.00
CA GLY A 24 14.37 8.72 17.71
C GLY A 24 14.01 10.11 17.19
N LEU A 25 12.84 10.25 16.55
CA LEU A 25 12.30 11.52 16.09
C LEU A 25 11.54 12.30 17.18
N GLY A 26 11.23 11.66 18.31
CA GLY A 26 10.41 12.24 19.38
C GLY A 26 8.93 12.37 18.99
N ASN A 27 8.26 13.45 19.40
CA ASN A 27 6.84 13.68 19.16
C ASN A 27 6.60 14.31 17.77
N SER A 28 6.85 13.55 16.71
CA SER A 28 6.52 14.00 15.35
C SER A 28 5.01 14.07 15.14
N GLU A 29 4.53 15.20 14.62
CA GLU A 29 3.14 15.37 14.21
C GLU A 29 2.96 15.09 12.70
N PRO A 30 1.79 14.61 12.25
CA PRO A 30 1.52 14.43 10.83
C PRO A 30 1.41 15.79 10.09
N PRO A 31 1.86 15.90 8.83
CA PRO A 31 2.54 14.87 8.06
C PRO A 31 4.01 14.71 8.46
N LEU A 32 4.47 13.46 8.60
CA LEU A 32 5.88 13.20 8.93
C LEU A 32 6.82 13.75 7.85
N ASP A 33 7.78 14.59 8.22
CA ASP A 33 8.81 15.06 7.29
C ASP A 33 9.88 13.97 7.10
N LEU A 34 10.00 13.40 5.90
CA LEU A 34 11.01 12.36 5.66
C LEU A 34 12.44 12.90 5.74
N ARG A 35 12.66 14.23 5.65
CA ARG A 35 13.99 14.83 5.81
C ARG A 35 14.59 14.55 7.19
N ILE A 36 13.82 14.74 8.25
CA ILE A 36 14.28 14.44 9.61
C ILE A 36 14.48 12.94 9.82
N VAL A 37 13.71 12.08 9.13
CA VAL A 37 13.90 10.62 9.16
C VAL A 37 15.26 10.26 8.54
N ARG A 38 15.56 10.83 7.38
CA ARG A 38 16.85 10.61 6.71
C ARG A 38 18.02 11.16 7.52
N ASP A 39 17.90 12.33 8.13
CA ASP A 39 18.95 12.91 8.98
C ASP A 39 19.24 12.00 10.19
N LEU A 40 18.19 11.47 10.84
CA LEU A 40 18.32 10.51 11.94
C LEU A 40 19.04 9.22 11.50
N LEU A 41 18.69 8.70 10.33
CA LEU A 41 19.25 7.45 9.77
C LEU A 41 20.56 7.65 9.02
N LYS A 42 21.03 8.90 8.88
CA LYS A 42 22.18 9.30 8.08
C LYS A 42 22.06 8.82 6.61
N LEU A 43 20.85 8.95 6.05
CA LEU A 43 20.55 8.60 4.68
C LEU A 43 20.66 9.83 3.75
N ASP A 44 21.43 9.72 2.68
CA ASP A 44 21.43 10.69 1.59
C ASP A 44 20.30 10.40 0.59
N ARG A 45 19.79 11.44 -0.09
CA ARG A 45 18.78 11.31 -1.14
C ARG A 45 19.19 12.03 -2.40
N GLY A 46 19.30 11.29 -3.49
CA GLY A 46 19.47 11.79 -4.85
C GLY A 46 18.26 11.54 -5.73
N TYR A 47 18.25 12.19 -6.88
CA TYR A 47 17.30 11.92 -7.95
C TYR A 47 18.06 11.40 -9.18
N TYR A 48 17.41 10.59 -10.00
CA TYR A 48 17.90 10.26 -11.34
C TYR A 48 16.82 10.50 -12.37
N SER A 49 17.27 10.69 -13.61
CA SER A 49 16.43 10.73 -14.78
C SER A 49 16.70 9.50 -15.63
N THR A 50 15.67 8.93 -16.24
CA THR A 50 15.87 7.91 -17.28
C THR A 50 16.40 8.51 -18.60
N THR A 51 16.34 9.85 -18.74
CA THR A 51 16.84 10.60 -19.91
C THR A 51 18.20 11.26 -19.67
N ASP A 52 18.58 11.49 -18.42
CA ASP A 52 19.91 11.97 -17.99
C ASP A 52 20.56 10.99 -17.00
N ASP A 53 21.38 10.08 -17.55
CA ASP A 53 22.05 8.99 -16.81
C ASP A 53 23.28 9.48 -15.99
N SER A 54 23.60 10.78 -15.95
CA SER A 54 24.88 11.28 -15.40
C SER A 54 25.12 10.89 -13.93
N LEU A 55 24.13 11.08 -13.06
CA LEU A 55 24.20 10.72 -11.63
C LEU A 55 24.21 9.21 -11.39
N LEU A 56 23.45 8.44 -12.17
CA LEU A 56 23.50 6.97 -12.11
C LEU A 56 24.88 6.47 -12.54
N ARG A 57 25.44 7.00 -13.64
CA ARG A 57 26.78 6.65 -14.12
C ARG A 57 27.86 7.04 -13.12
N GLU A 58 27.77 8.20 -12.49
CA GLU A 58 28.72 8.62 -11.46
C GLU A 58 28.64 7.70 -10.23
N THR A 59 27.44 7.37 -9.78
CA THR A 59 27.24 6.47 -8.63
C THR A 59 27.78 5.07 -8.91
N LEU A 60 27.54 4.55 -10.13
CA LEU A 60 28.09 3.28 -10.61
C LEU A 60 29.62 3.34 -10.79
N SER A 61 30.18 4.47 -11.21
CA SER A 61 31.62 4.62 -11.38
C SER A 61 32.35 4.75 -10.04
N ARG A 62 31.78 5.44 -9.05
CA ARG A 62 32.33 5.53 -7.69
C ARG A 62 32.35 4.17 -6.99
N MET A 63 31.32 3.35 -7.19
CA MET A 63 31.32 1.94 -6.76
C MET A 63 32.48 1.15 -7.39
N LYS A 64 32.82 1.43 -8.65
CA LYS A 64 33.96 0.79 -9.35
C LYS A 64 35.33 1.23 -8.82
N VAL A 65 35.49 2.48 -8.38
CA VAL A 65 36.78 3.06 -7.96
C VAL A 65 37.12 2.74 -6.49
N ALA A 66 36.13 2.52 -5.63
CA ALA A 66 36.32 2.22 -4.20
C ALA A 66 36.88 0.81 -3.88
N GLY A 67 37.41 0.08 -4.87
CA GLY A 67 38.15 -1.18 -4.66
C GLY A 67 37.32 -2.38 -4.16
N ARG A 68 36.03 -2.20 -3.88
CA ARG A 68 35.09 -3.32 -3.72
C ARG A 68 34.61 -3.72 -5.11
N GLN A 69 35.12 -4.84 -5.63
CA GLN A 69 34.37 -5.64 -6.60
C GLN A 69 33.07 -6.09 -5.92
N VAL A 70 32.10 -5.19 -5.74
CA VAL A 70 30.72 -5.61 -5.52
C VAL A 70 30.33 -6.29 -6.82
N LEU A 71 30.00 -7.57 -6.68
CA LEU A 71 29.82 -8.62 -7.69
C LEU A 71 28.72 -8.37 -8.74
N LEU A 72 28.33 -7.12 -8.98
CA LEU A 72 27.37 -6.76 -10.02
C LEU A 72 28.06 -5.85 -11.03
N ARG A 73 28.18 -6.35 -12.26
CA ARG A 73 28.71 -5.59 -13.40
C ARG A 73 27.96 -4.24 -13.45
N PRO A 74 28.64 -3.09 -13.54
CA PRO A 74 27.99 -1.77 -13.59
C PRO A 74 26.96 -1.63 -14.73
N THR A 75 27.12 -2.42 -15.80
CA THR A 75 26.14 -2.54 -16.87
C THR A 75 24.84 -3.21 -16.42
N ILE A 76 24.88 -4.19 -15.50
CA ILE A 76 23.68 -4.86 -14.95
C ILE A 76 22.83 -3.88 -14.14
N LEU A 77 23.42 -2.99 -13.34
CA LEU A 77 22.64 -1.97 -12.62
C LEU A 77 22.04 -0.93 -13.57
N ARG A 78 22.78 -0.50 -14.60
CA ARG A 78 22.26 0.43 -15.61
C ARG A 78 21.14 -0.19 -16.44
N ASP A 79 21.33 -1.42 -16.87
CA ASP A 79 20.37 -2.18 -17.66
C ASP A 79 19.18 -2.59 -16.79
N ALA A 80 19.36 -2.92 -15.50
CA ALA A 80 18.27 -3.16 -14.55
C ALA A 80 17.46 -1.89 -14.27
N VAL A 81 18.10 -0.75 -14.01
CA VAL A 81 17.39 0.53 -13.79
C VAL A 81 16.57 0.93 -15.02
N ARG A 82 17.11 0.75 -16.24
CA ARG A 82 16.41 1.06 -17.49
C ARG A 82 15.38 0.00 -17.91
N SER A 83 15.67 -1.28 -17.76
CA SER A 83 14.77 -2.37 -18.19
C SER A 83 13.65 -2.64 -17.18
N LEU A 84 13.88 -2.41 -15.89
CA LEU A 84 12.90 -2.65 -14.83
C LEU A 84 12.04 -1.41 -14.52
N SER A 85 12.31 -0.25 -15.12
CA SER A 85 11.60 1.02 -14.84
C SER A 85 11.48 1.27 -13.34
N LEU A 86 12.61 1.10 -12.63
CA LEU A 86 12.65 1.29 -11.18
C LEU A 86 12.15 2.70 -10.86
N LYS A 87 11.33 2.83 -9.81
CA LYS A 87 10.78 4.12 -9.36
C LYS A 87 11.63 4.74 -8.24
N ALA A 88 12.42 3.90 -7.59
CA ALA A 88 13.41 4.25 -6.58
C ALA A 88 14.42 3.09 -6.43
N LEU A 89 15.54 3.37 -5.79
CA LEU A 89 16.59 2.41 -5.48
C LEU A 89 17.35 2.82 -4.20
N TYR A 90 17.46 1.90 -3.25
CA TYR A 90 18.34 2.04 -2.09
C TYR A 90 19.73 1.42 -2.34
N LEU A 91 20.78 2.15 -1.93
CA LEU A 91 22.19 1.75 -2.01
C LEU A 91 22.78 1.61 -0.59
N PRO A 92 22.82 0.39 -0.02
CA PRO A 92 23.23 0.17 1.37
C PRO A 92 24.62 0.69 1.73
N ASP A 93 25.62 0.43 0.87
CA ASP A 93 27.02 0.83 1.08
C ASP A 93 27.20 2.35 1.17
N GLN A 94 26.33 3.11 0.51
CA GLN A 94 26.40 4.58 0.46
C GLN A 94 25.38 5.24 1.39
N LYS A 95 24.53 4.46 2.06
CA LYS A 95 23.37 4.97 2.79
C LYS A 95 22.58 5.96 1.93
N ARG A 96 22.31 5.61 0.67
CA ARG A 96 21.77 6.54 -0.33
C ARG A 96 20.51 6.03 -0.99
N ILE A 97 19.49 6.88 -1.06
CA ILE A 97 18.23 6.64 -1.76
C ILE A 97 18.25 7.41 -3.08
N LEU A 98 17.93 6.75 -4.19
CA LEU A 98 17.79 7.38 -5.51
C LEU A 98 16.33 7.29 -5.94
N LEU A 99 15.71 8.42 -6.29
CA LEU A 99 14.32 8.47 -6.77
C LEU A 99 14.24 8.86 -8.24
N ASP A 100 13.29 8.30 -8.97
CA ASP A 100 12.97 8.77 -10.33
C ASP A 100 12.36 10.18 -10.25
N GLN A 101 13.06 11.17 -10.82
CA GLN A 101 12.68 12.57 -10.76
C GLN A 101 11.34 12.87 -11.45
N ASP A 102 10.94 12.06 -12.44
CA ASP A 102 9.78 12.33 -13.29
C ASP A 102 8.46 11.91 -12.60
N LEU A 103 8.55 11.30 -11.42
CA LEU A 103 7.40 10.93 -10.62
C LEU A 103 6.81 12.14 -9.86
N PRO A 104 5.48 12.18 -9.66
CA PRO A 104 4.85 13.16 -8.76
C PRO A 104 5.36 13.07 -7.32
N ALA A 105 5.42 14.20 -6.61
CA ALA A 105 5.92 14.29 -5.24
C ALA A 105 5.29 13.30 -4.24
N LEU A 106 3.98 13.02 -4.35
CA LEU A 106 3.32 12.02 -3.49
C LEU A 106 3.84 10.60 -3.74
N LYS A 107 4.26 10.28 -4.97
CA LYS A 107 4.92 9.01 -5.28
C LYS A 107 6.36 9.01 -4.78
N HIS A 108 7.08 10.14 -4.86
CA HIS A 108 8.41 10.26 -4.22
C HIS A 108 8.34 9.97 -2.73
N ARG A 109 7.36 10.55 -2.02
CA ARG A 109 7.17 10.31 -0.58
C ARG A 109 6.98 8.83 -0.25
N TRP A 110 6.12 8.14 -1.00
CA TRP A 110 5.90 6.70 -0.78
C TRP A 110 7.15 5.89 -1.08
N ASN A 111 7.77 6.11 -2.24
CA ASN A 111 8.94 5.36 -2.65
C ASN A 111 10.12 5.60 -1.69
N GLU A 112 10.31 6.83 -1.24
CA GLU A 112 11.36 7.15 -0.26
C GLU A 112 11.15 6.42 1.07
N ALA A 113 9.92 6.39 1.58
CA ALA A 113 9.61 5.64 2.80
C ALA A 113 9.77 4.12 2.60
N HIS A 114 9.52 3.61 1.39
CA HIS A 114 9.79 2.24 1.01
C HIS A 114 11.29 1.93 1.02
N GLU A 115 12.13 2.78 0.45
CA GLU A 115 13.58 2.63 0.51
C GLU A 115 14.13 2.76 1.95
N ILE A 116 13.54 3.62 2.79
CA ILE A 116 13.83 3.65 4.23
C ILE A 116 13.48 2.30 4.88
N GLY A 117 12.37 1.68 4.46
CA GLY A 117 12.00 0.32 4.85
C GLY A 117 13.13 -0.68 4.56
N HIS A 118 13.73 -0.62 3.37
CA HIS A 118 14.90 -1.45 3.06
C HIS A 118 16.11 -1.19 3.94
N ASP A 119 16.33 0.04 4.40
CA ASP A 119 17.44 0.35 5.30
C ASP A 119 17.23 -0.20 6.73
N ILE A 120 16.02 -0.03 7.27
CA ILE A 120 15.78 -0.30 8.71
C ILE A 120 15.51 -1.77 9.01
N ILE A 121 15.19 -2.58 8.00
CA ILE A 121 14.95 -4.01 8.15
C ILE A 121 16.29 -4.76 8.12
N PRO A 122 16.78 -5.33 9.24
CA PRO A 122 18.15 -5.81 9.33
C PRO A 122 18.49 -6.94 8.35
N TRP A 123 17.52 -7.79 8.04
CA TRP A 123 17.72 -8.92 7.12
C TRP A 123 17.66 -8.50 5.64
N HIS A 124 17.31 -7.25 5.30
CA HIS A 124 17.39 -6.76 3.93
C HIS A 124 18.84 -6.49 3.49
N VAL A 125 19.73 -6.07 4.41
CA VAL A 125 21.13 -5.71 4.07
C VAL A 125 21.91 -6.91 3.52
N GLY A 126 21.83 -8.08 4.17
CA GLY A 126 22.53 -9.29 3.71
C GLY A 126 22.00 -9.83 2.38
N MET A 127 20.71 -9.62 2.10
CA MET A 127 20.04 -10.10 0.89
C MET A 127 20.31 -9.19 -0.32
N MET A 128 20.51 -7.88 -0.09
CA MET A 128 20.87 -6.90 -1.13
C MET A 128 22.35 -6.95 -1.53
N LEU A 129 23.21 -7.58 -0.72
CA LEU A 129 24.65 -7.73 -0.98
C LEU A 129 25.01 -8.94 -1.87
N GLY A 130 24.00 -9.70 -2.32
CA GLY A 130 24.15 -10.80 -3.26
C GLY A 130 24.85 -12.00 -2.64
N ASP A 131 24.06 -12.93 -2.10
CA ASP A 131 24.58 -14.23 -1.72
C ASP A 131 25.08 -14.95 -2.99
N THR A 132 26.36 -15.30 -3.02
CA THR A 132 27.10 -15.64 -4.26
C THR A 132 26.75 -16.99 -4.87
N GLU A 133 25.78 -17.74 -4.34
CA GLU A 133 25.36 -19.01 -4.92
C GLU A 133 23.84 -19.13 -5.17
N GLN A 134 23.03 -18.16 -4.79
CA GLN A 134 21.59 -18.20 -5.04
C GLN A 134 21.06 -16.81 -5.39
N THR A 135 20.77 -16.58 -6.67
CA THR A 135 19.83 -15.54 -7.07
C THR A 135 18.58 -15.69 -6.21
N LEU A 136 18.24 -14.66 -5.42
CA LEU A 136 17.00 -14.65 -4.64
C LEU A 136 15.86 -15.12 -5.53
N THR A 137 15.16 -16.17 -5.09
CA THR A 137 14.00 -16.65 -5.85
C THR A 137 13.00 -15.50 -5.99
N PRO A 138 12.26 -15.39 -7.11
CA PRO A 138 11.26 -14.33 -7.29
C PRO A 138 10.30 -14.19 -6.11
N ALA A 139 9.94 -15.31 -5.47
CA ALA A 139 9.10 -15.33 -4.27
C ALA A 139 9.76 -14.65 -3.06
N CYS A 140 11.07 -14.80 -2.87
CA CYS A 140 11.80 -14.14 -1.79
C CYS A 140 11.86 -12.63 -2.02
N HIS A 141 12.08 -12.20 -3.26
CA HIS A 141 12.03 -10.78 -3.64
C HIS A 141 10.64 -10.18 -3.38
N GLU A 142 9.55 -10.88 -3.75
CA GLU A 142 8.18 -10.40 -3.49
C GLU A 142 7.89 -10.21 -1.99
N VAL A 143 8.42 -11.08 -1.12
CA VAL A 143 8.29 -10.93 0.34
C VAL A 143 9.04 -9.70 0.83
N MET A 144 10.30 -9.51 0.43
CA MET A 144 11.09 -8.34 0.83
C MET A 144 10.43 -7.02 0.42
N GLU A 145 9.90 -6.95 -0.81
CA GLU A 145 9.15 -5.79 -1.29
C GLU A 145 7.88 -5.54 -0.46
N ALA A 146 7.18 -6.60 -0.06
CA ALA A 146 6.01 -6.49 0.80
C ALA A 146 6.39 -6.00 2.22
N GLU A 147 7.50 -6.46 2.76
CA GLU A 147 8.04 -6.01 4.06
C GLU A 147 8.43 -4.52 4.03
N ALA A 148 9.15 -4.08 2.99
CA ALA A 148 9.51 -2.67 2.81
C ALA A 148 8.27 -1.79 2.61
N ASN A 149 7.27 -2.25 1.85
CA ASN A 149 5.98 -1.55 1.72
C ASN A 149 5.22 -1.47 3.05
N TYR A 150 5.25 -2.53 3.87
CA TYR A 150 4.66 -2.52 5.20
C TYR A 150 5.35 -1.49 6.10
N ALA A 151 6.69 -1.49 6.16
CA ALA A 151 7.47 -0.50 6.90
C ALA A 151 7.17 0.94 6.45
N ALA A 152 7.10 1.19 5.14
CA ALA A 152 6.75 2.50 4.58
C ALA A 152 5.38 2.98 5.08
N GLY A 153 4.38 2.09 5.06
CA GLY A 153 3.06 2.36 5.61
C GLY A 153 3.13 2.76 7.09
N GLN A 154 3.83 1.99 7.91
CA GLN A 154 3.98 2.30 9.34
C GLN A 154 4.65 3.65 9.58
N ILE A 155 5.70 4.00 8.83
CA ILE A 155 6.40 5.27 8.97
C ILE A 155 5.50 6.44 8.55
N LEU A 156 4.91 6.37 7.36
CA LEU A 156 4.12 7.46 6.77
C LEU A 156 2.82 7.75 7.52
N PHE A 157 2.31 6.76 8.24
CA PHE A 157 1.11 6.87 9.07
C PHE A 157 1.44 6.94 10.57
N LEU A 158 2.70 7.14 10.96
CA LEU A 158 3.11 7.28 12.36
C LEU A 158 2.60 6.12 13.25
N ALA A 159 2.57 4.91 12.68
CA ALA A 159 2.11 3.67 13.29
C ALA A 159 0.76 3.83 14.04
N GLU A 160 0.76 3.60 15.36
CA GLU A 160 -0.45 3.61 16.20
C GLU A 160 -1.18 4.95 16.21
N ARG A 161 -0.48 6.07 15.92
CA ARG A 161 -1.10 7.40 15.90
C ARG A 161 -2.23 7.49 14.86
N PHE A 162 -2.01 6.95 13.65
CA PHE A 162 -3.06 6.92 12.63
C PHE A 162 -4.24 6.06 13.06
N ALA A 163 -3.99 4.88 13.62
CA ALA A 163 -5.07 4.00 14.08
C ALA A 163 -5.91 4.68 15.18
N ALA A 164 -5.26 5.36 16.13
CA ALA A 164 -5.94 6.12 17.18
C ALA A 164 -6.81 7.25 16.61
N GLU A 165 -6.27 8.07 15.70
CA GLU A 165 -7.02 9.16 15.07
C GLU A 165 -8.17 8.64 14.19
N ALA A 166 -7.94 7.57 13.44
CA ALA A 166 -8.91 6.99 12.53
C ALA A 166 -10.07 6.31 13.28
N THR A 167 -9.81 5.71 14.44
CA THR A 167 -10.85 5.07 15.26
C THR A 167 -11.62 6.04 16.16
N ALA A 168 -11.12 7.27 16.33
CA ALA A 168 -11.80 8.33 17.09
C ALA A 168 -13.08 8.86 16.40
N SER A 169 -13.33 8.50 15.14
CA SER A 169 -14.48 8.93 14.36
C SER A 169 -15.16 7.76 13.64
N ALA A 170 -16.41 7.97 13.21
CA ALA A 170 -17.14 6.98 12.41
C ALA A 170 -16.47 6.77 11.03
N PRO A 171 -16.20 5.52 10.61
CA PRO A 171 -15.61 5.25 9.29
C PRO A 171 -16.45 5.77 8.12
N SER A 172 -15.79 6.45 7.19
CA SER A 172 -16.37 6.91 5.91
C SER A 172 -15.26 7.25 4.91
N LEU A 173 -15.54 7.32 3.61
CA LEU A 173 -14.56 7.85 2.66
C LEU A 173 -14.28 9.33 2.91
N GLY A 174 -15.23 10.06 3.49
CA GLY A 174 -15.03 11.43 3.98
C GLY A 174 -13.91 11.51 5.01
N LEU A 175 -13.92 10.62 6.02
CA LEU A 175 -12.86 10.50 7.02
C LEU A 175 -11.53 10.10 6.40
N VAL A 176 -11.52 9.08 5.53
CA VAL A 176 -10.30 8.64 4.80
C VAL A 176 -9.66 9.79 4.03
N ARG A 177 -10.46 10.61 3.35
CA ARG A 177 -9.99 11.79 2.61
C ARG A 177 -9.42 12.88 3.53
N ASN A 178 -9.99 13.06 4.73
CA ASN A 178 -9.48 14.04 5.69
C ASN A 178 -8.14 13.55 6.28
N LEU A 179 -8.07 12.29 6.68
CA LEU A 179 -6.84 11.66 7.16
C LEU A 179 -5.74 11.67 6.09
N SER A 180 -6.08 11.45 4.81
CA SER A 180 -5.06 11.47 3.74
C SER A 180 -4.40 12.84 3.62
N LYS A 181 -5.17 13.91 3.81
CA LYS A 181 -4.64 15.28 3.83
C LYS A 181 -3.80 15.54 5.09
N ALA A 182 -4.30 15.15 6.27
CA ALA A 182 -3.62 15.34 7.54
C ALA A 182 -2.25 14.64 7.58
N PHE A 183 -2.17 13.40 7.09
CA PHE A 183 -0.94 12.61 7.04
C PHE A 183 -0.08 12.85 5.78
N GLY A 184 -0.57 13.66 4.83
CA GLY A 184 0.15 13.99 3.60
C GLY A 184 0.32 12.81 2.64
N ASN A 185 -0.64 11.88 2.61
CA ASN A 185 -0.60 10.66 1.83
C ASN A 185 -1.72 10.64 0.76
N THR A 186 -1.64 9.70 -0.19
CA THR A 186 -2.70 9.54 -1.19
C THR A 186 -3.97 8.98 -0.56
N MET A 187 -5.14 9.27 -1.15
CA MET A 187 -6.40 8.69 -0.68
C MET A 187 -6.40 7.16 -0.81
N THR A 188 -5.76 6.61 -1.84
CA THR A 188 -5.64 5.16 -2.07
C THR A 188 -4.82 4.48 -0.97
N SER A 189 -3.61 4.96 -0.67
CA SER A 189 -2.78 4.40 0.40
C SER A 189 -3.41 4.60 1.79
N THR A 190 -4.11 5.72 1.99
CA THR A 190 -4.84 5.97 3.25
C THR A 190 -6.01 5.03 3.42
N LEU A 191 -6.79 4.76 2.35
CA LEU A 191 -7.89 3.80 2.39
C LEU A 191 -7.38 2.40 2.75
N TRP A 192 -6.28 1.98 2.13
CA TRP A 192 -5.64 0.69 2.44
C TRP A 192 -5.29 0.61 3.93
N ARG A 193 -4.52 1.59 4.43
CA ARG A 193 -4.08 1.60 5.84
C ARG A 193 -5.26 1.72 6.82
N PHE A 194 -6.30 2.46 6.44
CA PHE A 194 -7.53 2.58 7.22
C PHE A 194 -8.20 1.21 7.41
N VAL A 195 -8.34 0.41 6.35
CA VAL A 195 -8.94 -0.92 6.46
C VAL A 195 -8.07 -1.87 7.28
N GLU A 196 -6.75 -1.80 7.13
CA GLU A 196 -5.83 -2.68 7.86
C GLU A 196 -5.77 -2.39 9.37
N GLN A 197 -5.87 -1.13 9.78
CA GLN A 197 -5.54 -0.73 11.16
C GLN A 197 -6.67 -0.01 11.90
N ALA A 198 -7.55 0.71 11.20
CA ALA A 198 -8.60 1.50 11.82
C ALA A 198 -9.92 0.72 11.99
N HIS A 199 -9.86 -0.61 11.93
CA HIS A 199 -11.05 -1.45 11.93
C HIS A 199 -11.72 -1.55 13.30
N GLY A 200 -10.97 -1.44 14.41
CA GLY A 200 -11.51 -1.47 15.77
C GLY A 200 -12.34 -2.74 16.06
N GLY A 201 -11.89 -3.88 15.54
CA GLY A 201 -12.61 -5.17 15.62
C GLY A 201 -13.80 -5.34 14.65
N ARG A 202 -14.16 -4.31 13.87
CA ARG A 202 -15.25 -4.39 12.89
C ARG A 202 -14.77 -4.97 11.56
N PRO A 203 -15.57 -5.80 10.87
CA PRO A 203 -15.29 -6.18 9.49
C PRO A 203 -15.40 -4.97 8.54
N ILE A 204 -14.30 -4.67 7.88
CA ILE A 204 -14.17 -3.64 6.85
C ILE A 204 -13.47 -4.23 5.62
N VAL A 205 -13.92 -3.84 4.43
CA VAL A 205 -13.29 -4.14 3.15
C VAL A 205 -13.15 -2.87 2.32
N ALA A 206 -12.10 -2.76 1.51
CA ALA A 206 -11.94 -1.71 0.52
C ALA A 206 -11.57 -2.26 -0.85
N LEU A 207 -12.10 -1.64 -1.89
CA LEU A 207 -11.79 -1.97 -3.27
C LEU A 207 -11.26 -0.73 -3.98
N VAL A 208 -10.20 -0.90 -4.75
CA VAL A 208 -9.66 0.10 -5.67
C VAL A 208 -9.79 -0.46 -7.07
N THR A 209 -10.64 0.15 -7.89
CA THR A 209 -10.96 -0.34 -9.23
C THR A 209 -10.84 0.74 -10.29
N GLY A 210 -10.94 0.37 -11.56
CA GLY A 210 -11.36 1.32 -12.60
C GLY A 210 -12.78 1.83 -12.35
N HIS A 211 -13.33 2.62 -13.27
CA HIS A 211 -14.70 3.13 -13.12
C HIS A 211 -15.72 1.95 -13.12
N PRO A 212 -16.54 1.74 -12.06
CA PRO A 212 -17.40 0.56 -11.95
C PRO A 212 -18.54 0.54 -12.97
N HIS A 213 -19.12 1.70 -13.27
CA HIS A 213 -20.23 1.83 -14.22
C HIS A 213 -19.84 1.39 -15.65
N PRO A 214 -20.60 0.47 -16.30
CA PRO A 214 -20.24 -0.10 -17.61
C PRO A 214 -19.90 0.92 -18.69
N ALA A 215 -20.70 1.99 -18.84
CA ALA A 215 -20.49 3.03 -19.85
C ALA A 215 -19.21 3.90 -19.67
N ARG A 216 -18.48 3.72 -18.57
CA ARG A 216 -17.27 4.50 -18.25
C ARG A 216 -16.02 3.61 -18.09
N ARG A 217 -16.17 2.30 -18.22
CA ARG A 217 -15.04 1.37 -18.16
C ARG A 217 -14.10 1.66 -19.32
N LYS A 218 -12.80 1.55 -19.06
CA LYS A 218 -11.77 1.66 -20.10
C LYS A 218 -11.81 0.43 -21.00
N ALA A 219 -11.25 0.55 -22.20
CA ALA A 219 -11.21 -0.54 -23.18
C ALA A 219 -10.41 -1.77 -22.69
N ASP A 220 -9.45 -1.56 -21.80
CA ASP A 220 -8.61 -2.59 -21.17
C ASP A 220 -9.22 -3.18 -19.89
N PHE A 221 -10.51 -2.95 -19.63
CA PHE A 221 -11.18 -3.50 -18.45
C PHE A 221 -11.24 -5.04 -18.51
N ASP A 222 -10.64 -5.69 -17.51
CA ASP A 222 -10.71 -7.13 -17.31
C ASP A 222 -11.81 -7.48 -16.29
N ALA A 223 -12.87 -8.13 -16.75
CA ALA A 223 -13.97 -8.55 -15.89
C ALA A 223 -13.60 -9.67 -14.91
N ALA A 224 -12.57 -10.47 -15.20
CA ALA A 224 -12.08 -11.51 -14.31
C ALA A 224 -11.17 -10.95 -13.20
N ASN A 225 -10.55 -9.79 -13.43
CA ASN A 225 -9.68 -9.09 -12.48
C ASN A 225 -10.06 -7.59 -12.38
N PRO A 226 -11.28 -7.26 -11.93
CA PRO A 226 -11.79 -5.88 -11.98
C PRO A 226 -11.15 -4.96 -10.94
N CYS A 227 -10.55 -5.55 -9.90
CA CYS A 227 -9.95 -4.86 -8.78
C CYS A 227 -8.44 -4.75 -8.98
N ARG A 228 -7.92 -3.52 -8.85
CA ARG A 228 -6.49 -3.30 -8.71
C ARG A 228 -6.01 -3.72 -7.32
N TYR A 229 -6.82 -3.40 -6.30
CA TYR A 229 -6.60 -3.81 -4.91
C TYR A 229 -7.93 -4.20 -4.28
N CYS A 230 -7.94 -5.32 -3.56
CA CYS A 230 -8.94 -5.66 -2.56
C CYS A 230 -8.23 -5.76 -1.21
N VAL A 231 -8.62 -4.90 -0.27
CA VAL A 231 -8.00 -4.82 1.06
C VAL A 231 -9.04 -5.24 2.08
N GLU A 232 -8.67 -6.19 2.92
CA GLU A 232 -9.54 -6.75 3.93
C GLU A 232 -8.97 -6.49 5.31
N SER A 233 -9.80 -5.98 6.21
CA SER A 233 -9.46 -5.95 7.63
C SER A 233 -9.33 -7.39 8.17
N PRO A 234 -8.55 -7.62 9.25
CA PRO A 234 -8.46 -8.94 9.86
C PRO A 234 -9.83 -9.57 10.20
N PRO A 235 -10.78 -8.85 10.82
CA PRO A 235 -12.11 -9.42 11.10
C PRO A 235 -12.93 -9.72 9.84
N PHE A 236 -12.74 -8.96 8.75
CA PHE A 236 -13.39 -9.27 7.48
C PHE A 236 -12.82 -10.56 6.88
N ARG A 237 -11.50 -10.70 6.83
CA ARG A 237 -10.87 -11.91 6.32
C ARG A 237 -11.30 -13.15 7.10
N GLU A 238 -11.35 -13.05 8.42
CA GLU A 238 -11.75 -14.15 9.31
C GLU A 238 -13.19 -14.58 9.08
N ARG A 239 -14.13 -13.62 8.98
CA ARG A 239 -15.57 -13.91 8.92
C ARG A 239 -16.14 -14.03 7.50
N PHE A 240 -15.55 -13.34 6.53
CA PHE A 240 -16.09 -13.16 5.17
C PHE A 240 -15.10 -13.56 4.07
N GLY A 241 -13.91 -14.07 4.40
CA GLY A 241 -12.86 -14.41 3.41
C GLY A 241 -13.18 -15.51 2.38
N GLY A 242 -14.44 -15.95 2.26
CA GLY A 242 -14.92 -16.76 1.14
C GLY A 242 -15.52 -15.94 -0.02
N LEU A 243 -15.72 -14.64 0.17
CA LEU A 243 -16.23 -13.74 -0.87
C LEU A 243 -15.16 -13.44 -1.90
N LYS A 244 -15.52 -13.51 -3.19
CA LYS A 244 -14.60 -13.16 -4.27
C LYS A 244 -14.64 -11.66 -4.55
N GLU A 245 -13.50 -11.12 -4.97
CA GLU A 245 -13.39 -9.73 -5.39
C GLU A 245 -14.36 -9.38 -6.54
N THR A 246 -14.63 -10.35 -7.43
CA THR A 246 -15.60 -10.22 -8.52
C THR A 246 -17.03 -10.03 -8.02
N ASP A 247 -17.41 -10.71 -6.93
CA ASP A 247 -18.76 -10.64 -6.35
C ASP A 247 -18.96 -9.28 -5.67
N LEU A 248 -17.95 -8.83 -4.92
CA LEU A 248 -17.92 -7.49 -4.34
C LEU A 248 -17.99 -6.41 -5.41
N PHE A 249 -17.21 -6.54 -6.49
CA PHE A 249 -17.24 -5.59 -7.61
C PHE A 249 -18.59 -5.56 -8.31
N ALA A 250 -19.24 -6.71 -8.53
CA ALA A 250 -20.56 -6.78 -9.13
C ALA A 250 -21.60 -6.02 -8.29
N ALA A 251 -21.55 -6.17 -6.97
CA ALA A 251 -22.42 -5.45 -6.05
C ALA A 251 -22.16 -3.92 -6.11
N ILE A 252 -20.89 -3.51 -6.19
CA ILE A 252 -20.50 -2.10 -6.34
C ILE A 252 -20.99 -1.51 -7.66
N ALA A 253 -20.78 -2.23 -8.76
CA ALA A 253 -21.24 -1.81 -10.08
C ALA A 253 -22.76 -1.66 -10.17
N GLY A 254 -23.52 -2.38 -9.32
CA GLY A 254 -24.98 -2.32 -9.27
C GLY A 254 -25.55 -0.99 -8.77
N TYR A 255 -24.82 -0.24 -7.93
CA TYR A 255 -25.29 1.05 -7.41
C TYR A 255 -24.50 2.27 -7.92
N CYS A 256 -23.29 2.06 -8.47
CA CYS A 256 -22.45 3.17 -8.94
C CYS A 256 -23.06 3.87 -10.17
N GLY A 257 -23.20 5.19 -10.10
CA GLY A 257 -23.54 6.04 -11.24
C GLY A 257 -22.37 6.27 -12.21
N SER A 258 -22.61 7.05 -13.28
CA SER A 258 -21.67 7.30 -14.39
C SER A 258 -20.92 8.65 -14.29
N GLN A 259 -20.85 9.24 -13.09
CA GLN A 259 -20.22 10.55 -12.85
C GLN A 259 -18.72 10.52 -13.22
N SER A 260 -18.21 11.58 -13.83
CA SER A 260 -16.79 11.67 -14.24
C SER A 260 -15.82 11.91 -13.07
N GLY A 261 -16.33 12.12 -11.86
CA GLY A 261 -15.58 12.27 -10.63
C GLY A 261 -16.51 12.59 -9.45
N GLY A 262 -16.01 12.42 -8.22
CA GLY A 262 -16.81 12.63 -7.02
C GLY A 262 -17.46 11.35 -6.50
N SER A 263 -18.53 11.48 -5.72
CA SER A 263 -19.29 10.32 -5.24
C SER A 263 -19.97 9.61 -6.42
N LEU A 264 -19.79 8.29 -6.51
CA LEU A 264 -20.50 7.44 -7.47
C LEU A 264 -21.78 6.86 -6.87
N GLY A 265 -21.88 6.79 -5.55
CA GLY A 265 -23.07 6.30 -4.85
C GLY A 265 -22.75 5.70 -3.49
N GLN A 266 -23.81 5.35 -2.78
CA GLN A 266 -23.80 4.61 -1.53
C GLN A 266 -24.95 3.60 -1.54
N SER A 267 -24.75 2.45 -0.91
CA SER A 267 -25.80 1.42 -0.81
C SER A 267 -25.58 0.51 0.40
N GLU A 268 -26.65 -0.05 0.93
CA GLU A 268 -26.57 -1.14 1.90
C GLU A 268 -26.62 -2.49 1.16
N ILE A 269 -25.61 -3.32 1.37
CA ILE A 269 -25.41 -4.59 0.65
C ILE A 269 -25.42 -5.73 1.66
N ILE A 270 -26.15 -6.79 1.34
CA ILE A 270 -26.16 -8.02 2.13
C ILE A 270 -25.02 -8.91 1.65
N LEU A 271 -24.08 -9.22 2.54
CA LEU A 271 -22.99 -10.14 2.29
C LEU A 271 -23.10 -11.36 3.23
N PRO A 272 -23.02 -12.59 2.72
CA PRO A 272 -22.95 -13.78 3.56
C PRO A 272 -21.57 -13.91 4.23
N ASP A 273 -21.54 -14.34 5.49
CA ASP A 273 -20.31 -14.79 6.13
C ASP A 273 -19.90 -16.20 5.63
N ARG A 274 -18.81 -16.75 6.17
CA ARG A 274 -18.33 -18.10 5.85
C ARG A 274 -19.32 -19.22 6.16
N ASN A 275 -20.28 -19.00 7.05
CA ASN A 275 -21.34 -19.96 7.39
C ASN A 275 -22.58 -19.77 6.49
N GLY A 276 -22.58 -18.77 5.61
CA GLY A 276 -23.73 -18.38 4.79
C GLY A 276 -24.76 -17.53 5.53
N ASP A 277 -24.44 -17.01 6.71
CA ASP A 277 -25.32 -16.13 7.46
C ASP A 277 -25.26 -14.71 6.88
N PRO A 278 -26.41 -14.08 6.58
CA PRO A 278 -26.41 -12.78 5.92
C PRO A 278 -26.08 -11.65 6.89
N HIS A 279 -25.26 -10.71 6.45
CA HIS A 279 -24.90 -9.50 7.19
C HIS A 279 -25.09 -8.26 6.33
N LEU A 280 -25.52 -7.17 6.95
CA LEU A 280 -25.70 -5.89 6.29
C LEU A 280 -24.39 -5.08 6.34
N PHE A 281 -23.95 -4.59 5.19
CA PHE A 281 -22.80 -3.71 5.03
C PHE A 281 -23.22 -2.38 4.39
N GLY A 282 -22.69 -1.27 4.89
CA GLY A 282 -22.79 0.03 4.23
C GLY A 282 -21.61 0.22 3.28
N PHE A 283 -21.90 0.46 2.01
CA PHE A 283 -20.90 0.72 0.97
C PHE A 283 -20.96 2.17 0.49
N GLU A 284 -19.78 2.76 0.29
CA GLU A 284 -19.60 4.09 -0.32
C GLU A 284 -18.51 4.00 -1.41
N THR A 285 -18.77 4.59 -2.58
CA THR A 285 -17.76 4.68 -3.66
C THR A 285 -17.52 6.13 -4.10
N PHE A 286 -16.25 6.50 -4.23
CA PHE A 286 -15.77 7.78 -4.72
C PHE A 286 -14.80 7.60 -5.90
N PHE A 287 -14.99 8.34 -6.99
CA PHE A 287 -14.10 8.34 -8.15
C PHE A 287 -13.20 9.57 -8.15
N ASN A 288 -11.89 9.36 -8.08
CA ASN A 288 -10.89 10.43 -8.07
C ASN A 288 -10.44 10.87 -9.47
N ARG A 289 -11.20 10.50 -10.52
CA ARG A 289 -10.89 10.65 -11.97
C ARG A 289 -9.86 9.67 -12.54
N HIS A 290 -9.21 8.87 -11.71
CA HIS A 290 -8.27 7.84 -12.12
C HIS A 290 -8.73 6.45 -11.68
N GLU A 291 -9.19 6.34 -10.44
CA GLU A 291 -9.59 5.12 -9.74
C GLU A 291 -10.86 5.37 -8.94
N ALA A 292 -11.68 4.33 -8.82
CA ALA A 292 -12.80 4.30 -7.90
C ALA A 292 -12.34 3.65 -6.59
N LEU A 293 -12.53 4.38 -5.51
CA LEU A 293 -12.22 3.97 -4.16
C LEU A 293 -13.54 3.61 -3.47
N THR A 294 -13.64 2.38 -3.00
CA THR A 294 -14.84 1.90 -2.31
C THR A 294 -14.50 1.46 -0.89
N LEU A 295 -15.33 1.84 0.07
CA LEU A 295 -15.27 1.38 1.45
C LEU A 295 -16.56 0.62 1.79
N GLY A 296 -16.44 -0.61 2.23
CA GLY A 296 -17.53 -1.43 2.78
C GLY A 296 -17.34 -1.63 4.29
N LEU A 297 -18.33 -1.20 5.07
CA LEU A 297 -18.33 -1.28 6.53
C LEU A 297 -19.45 -2.21 7.00
N TRP A 298 -19.11 -3.17 7.85
CA TRP A 298 -20.13 -4.01 8.50
C TRP A 298 -21.01 -3.18 9.45
N LEU A 299 -22.33 -3.31 9.31
CA LEU A 299 -23.31 -2.61 10.14
C LEU A 299 -23.88 -3.52 11.22
N LYS A 300 -24.45 -4.66 10.82
CA LYS A 300 -25.15 -5.60 11.71
C LYS A 300 -25.40 -6.95 11.04
N PRO A 301 -25.72 -8.02 11.81
CA PRO A 301 -26.35 -9.21 11.26
C PRO A 301 -27.68 -8.86 10.58
N HIS A 302 -27.98 -9.53 9.48
CA HIS A 302 -29.26 -9.40 8.79
C HIS A 302 -30.10 -10.64 9.11
N ALA A 303 -31.31 -10.46 9.63
CA ALA A 303 -32.20 -11.59 9.87
C ALA A 303 -32.58 -12.22 8.53
N ARG A 304 -32.46 -13.54 8.38
CA ARG A 304 -33.13 -14.24 7.28
C ARG A 304 -34.63 -13.98 7.46
N GLY A 305 -35.24 -13.20 6.56
CA GLY A 305 -36.68 -13.02 6.59
C GLY A 305 -37.33 -14.40 6.64
N ARG A 306 -38.20 -14.64 7.64
CA ARG A 306 -39.02 -15.85 7.65
C ARG A 306 -39.79 -15.85 6.35
N ALA A 307 -39.52 -16.84 5.48
CA ALA A 307 -40.45 -17.16 4.42
C ALA A 307 -41.78 -17.47 5.10
N VAL A 308 -42.76 -16.58 4.91
CA VAL A 308 -44.15 -16.88 5.22
C VAL A 308 -44.50 -17.99 4.24
N GLN A 309 -44.52 -19.24 4.72
CA GLN A 309 -45.19 -20.32 4.01
C GLN A 309 -46.67 -19.92 3.95
N GLY A 310 -47.08 -19.39 2.79
CA GLY A 310 -48.47 -19.18 2.47
C GLY A 310 -49.19 -20.52 2.43
N LEU A 311 -50.34 -20.54 3.09
CA LEU A 311 -51.32 -21.62 3.22
C LEU A 311 -51.69 -22.29 1.89
#